data_AF-A0A942KUB5-F1
#
_entry.id   AF-A0A942KUB5-F1
#
_cell.length_a   1.000
_cell.length_b   1.000
_cell.length_c   1.000
_cell.angle_alpha   90.00
_cell.angle_beta   90.00
_cell.angle_gamma   90.00
#
_symmetry.space_group_name_H-M   'P 1'
#
loop_
_entity.id
_entity.type
_entity.pdbx_description
1 polymer ?
#
loop_
_entity_poly.entity_id
_entity_poly.type
_entity_poly.pdbx_seq_one_letter_code
_entity_poly.pdbx_strand_id
1 'polypeptide(L)'
;MTMKLFMVYGIRKIRWSPKGSSCPMCRELSGKVVDIDNPFAVRGSKKHPPLHKGCDCGIEAEQTERGSTAGKDQVVPDEIKPKSASTPRYNKSNAVVDYVVGDALVDKRVFYDAEGKMIRQIHTNDHGYPKSHPFGIAGEHAHDFVWDRDVIADISSREVSVDERRKNAGILPRKR
;
A
#
# COMPACT_ATOMS: atom_id res chain seq x y z
N MET A 1 -10.80 18.64 1.21
CA MET A 1 -9.75 17.59 1.27
C MET A 1 -10.10 16.54 0.23
N THR A 2 -9.22 16.27 -0.73
CA THR A 2 -9.53 15.44 -1.92
C THR A 2 -9.30 13.96 -1.64
N MET A 3 -10.24 13.06 -1.97
CA MET A 3 -10.13 11.60 -1.77
C MET A 3 -8.83 11.00 -2.33
N LYS A 4 -8.24 11.63 -3.36
CA LYS A 4 -6.95 11.26 -3.95
C LYS A 4 -5.79 11.27 -2.96
N LEU A 5 -5.76 12.20 -2.00
CA LEU A 5 -4.72 12.24 -0.98
C LEU A 5 -4.82 11.05 -0.02
N PHE A 6 -6.02 10.59 0.32
CA PHE A 6 -6.20 9.44 1.19
C PHE A 6 -5.68 8.14 0.56
N MET A 7 -5.88 7.95 -0.74
CA MET A 7 -5.31 6.80 -1.46
C MET A 7 -3.78 6.81 -1.46
N VAL A 8 -3.16 7.98 -1.67
CA VAL A 8 -1.69 8.13 -1.66
C VAL A 8 -1.08 7.80 -0.29
N TYR A 9 -1.78 8.12 0.80
CA TYR A 9 -1.35 7.81 2.17
C TYR A 9 -1.83 6.44 2.69
N GLY A 10 -2.32 5.54 1.82
CA GLY A 10 -2.77 4.20 2.22
C GLY A 10 -4.06 4.18 3.06
N ILE A 11 -4.76 5.30 3.19
CA ILE A 11 -6.02 5.42 3.90
C ILE A 11 -7.13 4.86 3.01
N ARG A 12 -7.57 3.64 3.33
CA ARG A 12 -8.62 2.94 2.58
C ARG A 12 -10.01 3.11 3.17
N LYS A 13 -10.15 3.77 4.32
CA LYS A 13 -11.43 3.97 5.01
C LYS A 13 -11.70 5.46 5.22
N ILE A 14 -12.91 5.86 4.91
CA ILE A 14 -13.38 7.24 5.08
C ILE A 14 -14.59 7.25 6.01
N ARG A 15 -14.61 8.20 6.94
CA ARG A 15 -15.70 8.46 7.87
C ARG A 15 -16.53 9.65 7.39
N TRP A 16 -17.84 9.54 7.47
CA TRP A 16 -18.73 10.67 7.23
C TRP A 16 -18.74 11.59 8.45
N SER A 17 -18.42 12.87 8.25
CA SER A 17 -18.32 13.89 9.30
C SER A 17 -19.24 15.06 8.96
N PRO A 18 -20.49 15.06 9.45
CA PRO A 18 -21.40 16.19 9.25
C PRO A 18 -20.92 17.38 10.08
N LYS A 19 -20.84 18.57 9.47
CA LYS A 19 -20.48 19.81 10.17
C LYS A 19 -21.64 20.80 10.14
N GLY A 20 -21.70 21.71 11.11
CA GLY A 20 -22.70 22.78 11.16
C GLY A 20 -24.16 22.29 11.15
N SER A 21 -25.04 23.00 10.44
CA SER A 21 -26.47 22.70 10.30
C SER A 21 -26.75 21.56 9.29
N SER A 22 -26.09 20.42 9.46
CA SER A 22 -26.26 19.25 8.60
C SER A 22 -27.70 18.72 8.64
N CYS A 23 -28.23 18.30 7.48
CA CYS A 23 -29.60 17.79 7.33
C CYS A 23 -29.79 16.41 7.99
N PRO A 24 -31.04 15.96 8.25
CA PRO A 24 -31.32 14.69 8.93
C PRO A 24 -30.59 13.49 8.32
N MET A 25 -30.58 13.36 6.99
CA MET A 25 -29.87 12.26 6.30
C MET A 25 -28.36 12.29 6.53
N CYS A 26 -27.74 13.48 6.58
CA CYS A 26 -26.31 13.58 6.86
C CYS A 26 -25.98 13.28 8.32
N ARG A 27 -26.93 13.52 9.25
CA ARG A 27 -26.81 13.11 10.65
C ARG A 27 -26.95 11.60 10.82
N GLU A 28 -27.82 10.95 10.05
CA GLU A 28 -27.93 9.48 10.01
C GLU A 28 -26.63 8.80 9.55
N LEU A 29 -25.90 9.46 8.64
CA LEU A 29 -24.60 8.97 8.19
C LEU A 29 -23.45 9.34 9.12
N SER A 30 -23.67 10.17 10.14
CA SER A 30 -22.63 10.65 11.05
C SER A 30 -21.81 9.50 11.64
N GLY A 31 -20.50 9.53 11.45
CA GLY A 31 -19.59 8.51 11.98
C GLY A 31 -19.57 7.20 11.21
N LYS A 32 -20.42 7.01 10.19
CA LYS A 32 -20.37 5.81 9.34
C LYS A 32 -19.05 5.76 8.58
N VAL A 33 -18.44 4.59 8.55
CA VAL A 33 -17.18 4.33 7.85
C VAL A 33 -17.44 3.41 6.67
N VAL A 34 -16.86 3.75 5.53
CA VAL A 34 -16.88 2.89 4.33
C VAL A 34 -15.48 2.80 3.73
N ASP A 35 -15.24 1.76 2.96
CA ASP A 35 -14.02 1.66 2.16
C ASP A 35 -14.07 2.68 1.02
N ILE A 36 -12.93 3.26 0.66
CA ILE A 36 -12.82 4.25 -0.42
C ILE A 36 -13.28 3.69 -1.77
N ASP A 37 -13.12 2.37 -1.95
CA ASP A 37 -13.53 1.61 -3.13
C ASP A 37 -15.03 1.23 -3.09
N ASN A 38 -15.68 1.34 -1.93
CA ASN A 38 -17.10 1.04 -1.74
C ASN A 38 -17.81 2.21 -1.03
N PRO A 39 -18.20 3.25 -1.78
CA PRO A 39 -18.59 4.54 -1.19
C PRO A 39 -19.96 4.50 -0.52
N PHE A 40 -20.30 5.56 0.21
CA PHE A 40 -21.59 5.68 0.90
C PHE A 40 -22.76 5.55 -0.07
N ALA A 41 -23.74 4.73 0.28
CA ALA A 41 -24.98 4.54 -0.48
C ALA A 41 -25.94 5.73 -0.30
N VAL A 42 -25.57 6.88 -0.84
CA VAL A 42 -26.41 8.10 -0.85
C VAL A 42 -27.27 8.12 -2.12
N ARG A 43 -28.49 8.66 -2.04
CA ARG A 43 -29.35 8.89 -3.22
C ARG A 43 -28.69 9.88 -4.19
N GLY A 44 -28.67 9.54 -5.48
CA GLY A 44 -28.03 10.34 -6.54
C GLY A 44 -26.64 9.83 -6.95
N SER A 45 -26.00 10.55 -7.87
CA SER A 45 -24.70 10.20 -8.46
C SER A 45 -23.50 10.57 -7.57
N LYS A 46 -23.67 11.56 -6.68
CA LYS A 46 -22.62 11.96 -5.72
C LYS A 46 -22.67 11.07 -4.48
N LYS A 47 -21.55 10.39 -4.20
CA LYS A 47 -21.40 9.51 -3.02
C LYS A 47 -20.49 10.09 -1.94
N HIS A 48 -20.12 11.36 -2.08
CA HIS A 48 -19.32 12.11 -1.12
C HIS A 48 -19.87 13.54 -0.98
N PRO A 49 -19.68 14.20 0.17
CA PRO A 49 -20.00 15.62 0.34
C PRO A 49 -19.13 16.53 -0.55
N PRO A 50 -19.58 17.77 -0.83
CA PRO A 50 -20.91 18.32 -0.54
C PRO A 50 -21.95 17.82 -1.56
N LEU A 51 -23.09 17.35 -1.06
CA LEU A 51 -24.14 16.74 -1.91
C LEU A 51 -25.00 17.78 -2.64
N HIS A 52 -25.27 18.90 -1.98
CA HIS A 52 -26.07 20.01 -2.50
C HIS A 52 -25.47 21.36 -2.07
N LYS A 53 -25.95 22.45 -2.68
CA LYS A 53 -25.57 23.81 -2.30
C LYS A 53 -25.97 24.05 -0.83
N GLY A 54 -25.05 24.58 -0.01
CA GLY A 54 -25.25 24.79 1.43
C GLY A 54 -25.03 23.57 2.33
N CYS A 55 -24.41 22.49 1.81
CA CYS A 55 -24.05 21.32 2.59
C CYS A 55 -22.63 21.49 3.18
N ASP A 56 -22.52 21.66 4.49
CA ASP A 56 -21.23 21.78 5.20
C ASP A 56 -20.66 20.41 5.64
N CYS A 57 -21.22 19.30 5.17
CA CYS A 57 -20.72 17.97 5.48
C CYS A 57 -19.36 17.71 4.83
N GLY A 58 -18.53 16.92 5.49
CA GLY A 58 -17.24 16.47 5.00
C GLY A 58 -17.06 14.97 5.13
N ILE A 59 -16.04 14.45 4.45
CA ILE A 59 -15.46 13.15 4.75
C ILE A 59 -14.13 13.37 5.44
N GLU A 60 -13.89 12.60 6.47
CA GLU A 60 -12.64 12.58 7.21
C GLU A 60 -11.97 11.22 6.99
N ALA A 61 -10.65 11.20 6.96
CA ALA A 61 -9.93 9.94 7.03
C ALA A 61 -10.34 9.26 8.34
N GLU A 62 -10.75 8.00 8.26
CA GLU A 62 -10.90 7.19 9.46
C GLU A 62 -9.49 6.97 10.03
N GLN A 63 -9.10 7.79 11.01
CA GLN A 63 -7.98 7.46 11.87
C GLN A 63 -8.46 6.31 12.73
N THR A 64 -7.93 5.11 12.49
CA THR A 64 -8.23 3.95 13.32
C THR A 64 -7.76 4.26 14.74
N GLU A 65 -8.64 4.72 15.61
CA GLU A 65 -8.29 4.90 17.01
C GLU A 65 -8.09 3.51 17.64
N ARG A 66 -6.83 3.27 18.05
CA ARG A 66 -6.43 2.44 19.20
C ARG A 66 -7.21 1.13 19.37
N GLY A 67 -6.86 0.12 18.58
CA GLY A 67 -7.31 -1.25 18.85
C GLY A 67 -7.00 -2.33 17.81
N SER A 68 -6.20 -2.04 16.78
CA SER A 68 -5.77 -3.07 15.82
C SER A 68 -4.29 -2.94 15.52
N THR A 69 -3.53 -3.96 15.89
CA THR A 69 -2.12 -4.17 15.50
C THR A 69 -1.96 -4.37 13.98
N ALA A 70 -3.05 -4.49 13.22
CA ALA A 70 -3.06 -4.76 11.79
C ALA A 70 -2.45 -3.64 10.89
N GLY A 71 -2.24 -2.42 11.41
CA GLY A 71 -1.61 -1.33 10.66
C GLY A 71 -0.14 -1.02 11.04
N LYS A 72 0.36 -1.53 12.16
CA LYS A 72 1.73 -1.24 12.64
C LYS A 72 2.80 -2.12 11.98
N ASP A 73 2.38 -3.24 11.41
CA ASP A 73 3.28 -4.24 10.84
C ASP A 73 3.46 -4.08 9.32
N GLN A 74 2.66 -3.23 8.65
CA GLN A 74 2.81 -3.04 7.21
C GLN A 74 4.06 -2.23 6.90
N VAL A 75 4.84 -2.74 5.95
CA VAL A 75 6.02 -2.03 5.46
C VAL A 75 5.56 -0.84 4.61
N VAL A 76 6.07 0.34 4.95
CA VAL A 76 5.89 1.58 4.20
C VAL A 76 7.23 1.89 3.52
N PRO A 77 7.26 2.19 2.20
CA PRO A 77 8.50 2.53 1.52
C PRO A 77 8.95 3.94 1.91
N ASP A 78 10.25 4.14 2.07
CA ASP A 78 10.88 5.45 2.22
C ASP A 78 10.93 6.20 0.88
N GLU A 79 11.04 5.48 -0.24
CA GLU A 79 11.15 6.05 -1.59
C GLU A 79 10.26 5.29 -2.59
N ILE A 80 9.75 6.01 -3.59
CA ILE A 80 9.04 5.45 -4.75
C ILE A 80 9.79 5.85 -6.02
N LYS A 81 10.12 4.87 -6.86
CA LYS A 81 10.87 5.05 -8.11
C LYS A 81 10.13 4.41 -9.29
N PRO A 82 10.29 4.92 -10.51
CA PRO A 82 9.75 4.23 -11.69
C PRO A 82 10.47 2.90 -11.90
N LYS A 83 9.78 1.88 -12.44
CA LYS A 83 10.36 0.55 -12.74
C LYS A 83 11.64 0.61 -13.60
N SER A 84 11.74 1.62 -14.47
CA SER A 84 12.92 1.82 -15.33
C SER A 84 14.14 2.37 -14.60
N ALA A 85 14.00 2.85 -13.35
CA ALA A 85 15.13 3.33 -12.57
C ALA A 85 16.07 2.19 -12.16
N SER A 86 17.35 2.52 -12.03
CA SER A 86 18.36 1.60 -11.51
C SER A 86 17.98 1.12 -10.10
N THR A 87 18.27 -0.14 -9.81
CA THR A 87 18.17 -0.72 -8.47
C THR A 87 19.57 -0.82 -7.87
N PRO A 88 20.04 0.22 -7.14
CA PRO A 88 21.41 0.26 -6.66
C PRO A 88 21.64 -0.81 -5.59
N ARG A 89 22.87 -1.33 -5.53
CA ARG A 89 23.25 -2.32 -4.50
C ARG A 89 23.34 -1.72 -3.08
N TYR A 90 23.53 -0.41 -3.01
CA TYR A 90 23.61 0.38 -1.79
C TYR A 90 22.55 1.48 -1.78
N ASN A 91 21.99 1.78 -0.61
CA ASN A 91 21.14 2.94 -0.37
C ASN A 91 21.29 3.42 1.09
N LYS A 92 20.45 4.36 1.53
CA LYS A 92 20.37 4.77 2.93
C LYS A 92 20.12 3.56 3.83
N SER A 93 20.73 3.57 5.02
CA SER A 93 20.55 2.57 6.06
C SER A 93 19.07 2.28 6.35
N ASN A 94 18.72 1.00 6.36
CA ASN A 94 17.38 0.45 6.60
C ASN A 94 16.30 0.92 5.61
N ALA A 95 16.70 1.48 4.45
CA ALA A 95 15.73 2.00 3.50
C ALA A 95 14.85 0.90 2.90
N VAL A 96 13.63 1.28 2.57
CA VAL A 96 12.69 0.50 1.77
C VAL A 96 12.31 1.30 0.53
N VAL A 97 12.44 0.70 -0.66
CA VAL A 97 12.18 1.38 -1.92
C VAL A 97 11.18 0.59 -2.76
N ASP A 98 10.09 1.24 -3.18
CA ASP A 98 9.14 0.69 -4.13
C ASP A 98 9.48 1.12 -5.55
N TYR A 99 9.47 0.15 -6.47
CA TYR A 99 9.58 0.39 -7.90
C TYR A 99 8.22 0.14 -8.54
N VAL A 100 7.68 1.15 -9.23
CA VAL A 100 6.30 1.14 -9.74
C VAL A 100 6.20 1.15 -11.27
N VAL A 101 5.20 0.45 -11.80
CA VAL A 101 4.73 0.57 -13.18
C VAL A 101 3.62 1.60 -13.23
N GLY A 102 3.82 2.67 -14.02
CA GLY A 102 2.93 3.82 -14.00
C GLY A 102 2.84 4.43 -12.60
N ASP A 103 1.68 4.99 -12.26
CA ASP A 103 1.52 5.78 -11.04
C ASP A 103 1.10 4.99 -9.79
N ALA A 104 0.86 3.67 -9.88
CA ALA A 104 0.21 2.97 -8.76
C ALA A 104 0.53 1.48 -8.58
N LEU A 105 1.10 0.77 -9.57
CA LEU A 105 1.34 -0.66 -9.43
C LEU A 105 2.78 -0.92 -9.02
N VAL A 106 3.00 -1.43 -7.80
CA VAL A 106 4.33 -1.84 -7.36
C VAL A 106 4.76 -3.10 -8.14
N ASP A 107 5.88 -3.00 -8.85
CA ASP A 107 6.56 -4.11 -9.53
C ASP A 107 7.38 -4.92 -8.54
N LYS A 108 8.14 -4.20 -7.70
CA LYS A 108 8.98 -4.79 -6.65
C LYS A 108 9.25 -3.81 -5.52
N ARG A 109 9.50 -4.35 -4.33
CA ARG A 109 9.97 -3.64 -3.14
C ARG A 109 11.36 -4.12 -2.76
N VAL A 110 12.25 -3.19 -2.44
CA VAL A 110 13.66 -3.46 -2.13
C VAL A 110 13.95 -3.03 -0.71
N PHE A 111 14.68 -3.86 0.04
CA PHE A 111 15.05 -3.64 1.43
C PHE A 111 16.56 -3.57 1.57
N TYR A 112 17.03 -2.58 2.32
CA TYR A 112 18.43 -2.38 2.67
C TYR A 112 18.63 -2.59 4.17
N ASP A 113 19.80 -3.05 4.59
CA ASP A 113 20.16 -3.21 6.01
C ASP A 113 20.71 -1.93 6.64
N ALA A 114 21.17 -2.02 7.89
CA ALA A 114 21.71 -0.89 8.64
C ALA A 114 22.98 -0.27 8.02
N GLU A 115 23.72 -1.03 7.22
CA GLU A 115 24.89 -0.55 6.47
C GLU A 115 24.49 -0.01 5.09
N GLY A 116 23.21 -0.14 4.73
CA GLY A 116 22.68 0.29 3.45
C GLY A 116 22.88 -0.72 2.33
N LYS A 117 23.27 -1.97 2.63
CA LYS A 117 23.41 -3.05 1.63
C LYS A 117 22.04 -3.65 1.33
N MET A 118 21.78 -3.91 0.05
CA MET A 118 20.53 -4.56 -0.36
C MET A 118 20.50 -5.99 0.19
N ILE A 119 19.49 -6.32 1.00
CA ILE A 119 19.34 -7.66 1.60
C ILE A 119 18.17 -8.44 1.02
N ARG A 120 17.16 -7.75 0.47
CA ARG A 120 15.97 -8.40 -0.06
C ARG A 120 15.27 -7.63 -1.16
N GLN A 121 14.71 -8.36 -2.10
CA GLN A 121 13.67 -7.87 -3.00
C GLN A 121 12.41 -8.71 -2.84
N ILE A 122 11.23 -8.10 -2.91
CA ILE A 122 9.94 -8.77 -3.04
C ILE A 122 9.33 -8.33 -4.37
N HIS A 123 9.18 -9.28 -5.28
CA HIS A 123 8.57 -9.07 -6.59
C HIS A 123 7.09 -9.42 -6.53
N THR A 124 6.25 -8.64 -7.21
CA THR A 124 4.78 -8.81 -7.18
C THR A 124 4.24 -9.68 -8.32
N ASN A 125 5.11 -10.15 -9.21
CA ASN A 125 4.79 -10.96 -10.39
C ASN A 125 5.95 -11.92 -10.75
N ASP A 126 5.71 -12.77 -11.75
CA ASP A 126 6.65 -13.76 -12.32
C ASP A 126 7.67 -13.19 -13.33
N HIS A 127 7.72 -11.86 -13.52
CA HIS A 127 8.52 -11.18 -14.55
C HIS A 127 8.25 -11.64 -15.99
N GLY A 128 7.09 -12.24 -16.27
CA GLY A 128 6.75 -12.86 -17.56
C GLY A 128 7.28 -14.28 -17.73
N TYR A 129 7.87 -14.87 -16.69
CA TYR A 129 8.47 -16.22 -16.71
C TYR A 129 7.85 -17.15 -15.63
N PRO A 130 6.56 -17.51 -15.74
CA PRO A 130 5.85 -18.28 -14.72
C PRO A 130 6.46 -19.66 -14.43
N LYS A 131 7.09 -20.29 -15.44
CA LYS A 131 7.77 -21.59 -15.24
C LYS A 131 8.96 -21.49 -14.31
N SER A 132 9.69 -20.38 -14.36
CA SER A 132 10.87 -20.12 -13.53
C SER A 132 10.51 -19.48 -12.18
N HIS A 133 9.30 -18.95 -12.04
CA HIS A 133 8.78 -18.36 -10.80
C HIS A 133 7.44 -19.01 -10.39
N PRO A 134 7.43 -20.30 -10.04
CA PRO A 134 6.21 -21.02 -9.65
C PRO A 134 5.80 -20.71 -8.19
N PHE A 135 5.88 -19.44 -7.80
CA PHE A 135 5.63 -18.97 -6.44
C PHE A 135 4.27 -18.30 -6.32
N GLY A 136 3.69 -18.36 -5.13
CA GLY A 136 2.49 -17.63 -4.81
C GLY A 136 1.31 -17.90 -5.75
N ILE A 137 0.58 -16.84 -6.08
CA ILE A 137 -0.65 -16.90 -6.89
C ILE A 137 -0.38 -16.39 -8.31
N ALA A 138 0.46 -15.37 -8.43
CA ALA A 138 0.80 -14.70 -9.69
C ALA A 138 2.32 -14.67 -9.94
N GLY A 139 3.08 -15.53 -9.27
CA GLY A 139 4.53 -15.59 -9.36
C GLY A 139 5.27 -14.69 -8.38
N GLU A 140 4.58 -14.09 -7.41
CA GLU A 140 5.22 -13.23 -6.42
C GLU A 140 6.22 -14.00 -5.56
N HIS A 141 7.43 -13.46 -5.40
CA HIS A 141 8.56 -14.16 -4.78
C HIS A 141 9.55 -13.17 -4.17
N ALA A 142 10.46 -13.69 -3.35
CA ALA A 142 11.55 -12.92 -2.75
C ALA A 142 12.90 -13.33 -3.35
N HIS A 143 13.79 -12.35 -3.53
CA HIS A 143 15.23 -12.57 -3.68
C HIS A 143 15.93 -12.16 -2.39
N ASP A 144 16.67 -13.07 -1.76
CA ASP A 144 17.57 -12.74 -0.65
C ASP A 144 19.00 -12.64 -1.16
N PHE A 145 19.71 -11.62 -0.68
CA PHE A 145 21.07 -11.30 -1.10
C PHE A 145 22.03 -11.60 0.05
N VAL A 146 23.01 -12.46 -0.20
CA VAL A 146 24.07 -12.78 0.76
C VAL A 146 25.33 -12.04 0.35
N TRP A 147 25.95 -11.35 1.30
CA TRP A 147 27.15 -10.55 1.08
C TRP A 147 28.38 -11.21 1.70
N ASP A 148 29.48 -11.27 0.95
CA ASP A 148 30.84 -11.38 1.50
C ASP A 148 31.49 -10.00 1.38
N ARG A 149 31.63 -9.32 2.52
CA ARG A 149 32.11 -7.93 2.58
C ARG A 149 31.27 -7.05 1.63
N ASP A 150 31.86 -6.58 0.53
CA ASP A 150 31.24 -5.65 -0.42
C ASP A 150 30.88 -6.31 -1.76
N VAL A 151 30.90 -7.65 -1.80
CA VAL A 151 30.52 -8.45 -2.96
C VAL A 151 29.30 -9.29 -2.61
N ILE A 152 28.31 -9.34 -3.51
CA ILE A 152 27.19 -10.25 -3.40
C ILE A 152 27.71 -11.65 -3.71
N ALA A 153 27.77 -12.50 -2.69
CA ALA A 153 28.26 -13.86 -2.76
C ALA A 153 27.19 -14.83 -3.30
N ASP A 154 25.91 -14.59 -2.99
CA ASP A 154 24.80 -15.41 -3.44
C ASP A 154 23.50 -14.59 -3.57
N ILE A 155 22.62 -15.06 -4.46
CA ILE A 155 21.25 -14.55 -4.62
C ILE A 155 20.32 -15.76 -4.75
N SER A 156 19.45 -15.96 -3.77
CA SER A 156 18.49 -17.05 -3.78
C SER A 156 17.06 -16.55 -3.99
N SER A 157 16.31 -17.21 -4.88
CA SER A 157 14.88 -16.97 -5.05
C SER A 157 14.06 -17.93 -4.20
N ARG A 158 13.03 -17.42 -3.53
CA ARG A 158 12.12 -18.25 -2.71
C ARG A 158 10.70 -17.69 -2.65
N GLU A 159 9.81 -18.53 -2.13
CA GLU A 159 8.46 -18.13 -1.75
C GLU A 159 8.48 -16.96 -0.74
N VAL A 160 7.52 -16.03 -0.88
CA VAL A 160 7.35 -14.96 0.10
C VAL A 160 6.78 -15.58 1.37
N SER A 161 7.49 -15.43 2.49
CA SER A 161 7.09 -16.03 3.77
C SER A 161 5.75 -15.48 4.25
N VAL A 162 5.08 -16.20 5.15
CA VAL A 162 3.77 -15.78 5.72
C VAL A 162 3.86 -14.39 6.37
N ASP A 163 4.95 -14.13 7.10
CA ASP A 163 5.18 -12.84 7.76
C ASP A 163 5.44 -11.73 6.74
N GLU A 164 6.27 -11.97 5.73
CA GLU A 164 6.48 -10.99 4.65
C GLU A 164 5.21 -10.72 3.86
N ARG A 165 4.38 -11.74 3.61
CA ARG A 165 3.08 -11.59 2.97
C ARG A 165 2.15 -10.73 3.82
N ARG A 166 2.10 -10.94 5.14
CA ARG A 166 1.32 -10.11 6.08
C ARG A 166 1.80 -8.65 6.03
N LYS A 167 3.10 -8.43 6.15
CA LYS A 167 3.72 -7.10 6.21
C LYS A 167 3.68 -6.36 4.85
N ASN A 168 3.63 -7.08 3.74
CA ASN A 168 3.59 -6.52 2.38
C ASN A 168 2.23 -6.72 1.69
N ALA A 169 1.18 -7.02 2.45
CA ALA A 169 -0.16 -7.30 1.92
C ALA A 169 -0.80 -6.13 1.14
N GLY A 170 -0.20 -4.94 1.20
CA GLY A 170 -0.58 -3.76 0.41
C GLY A 170 -0.08 -3.79 -1.03
N ILE A 171 1.01 -4.51 -1.33
CA ILE A 171 1.64 -4.56 -2.66
C ILE A 171 1.48 -5.91 -3.37
N LEU A 172 1.17 -6.97 -2.61
CA LEU A 172 1.10 -8.33 -3.15
C LEU A 172 -0.29 -8.65 -3.74
N PRO A 173 -0.35 -9.52 -4.76
CA PRO A 173 -1.59 -10.06 -5.28
C PRO A 173 -2.41 -10.77 -4.19
N ARG A 174 -3.74 -10.65 -4.25
CA ARG A 174 -4.64 -11.38 -3.34
C ARG A 174 -5.41 -12.45 -4.10
N LYS A 175 -5.54 -13.64 -3.49
CA LYS A 175 -6.53 -14.64 -3.91
C LYS A 175 -7.91 -13.99 -3.82
N ARG A 176 -8.60 -13.94 -4.96
CA ARG A 176 -10.00 -13.49 -5.03
C ARG A 176 -10.93 -14.55 -4.45
#